data_AF-A0A3D4MG18-F1
#
_entry.id   AF-A0A3D4MG18-F1
#
_cell.length_a   1.000
_cell.length_b   1.000
_cell.length_c   1.000
_cell.angle_alpha   90.00
_cell.angle_beta   90.00
_cell.angle_gamma   90.00
#
_symmetry.space_group_name_H-M   'P 1'
#
loop_
_entity.id
_entity.type
_entity.pdbx_description
1 polymer ?
#
loop_
_entity_poly.entity_id
_entity_poly.type
_entity_poly.pdbx_seq_one_letter_code
_entity_poly.pdbx_strand_id
1 'polypeptide(L)'
;MNGEQPKQRQESIVYRVMHSPIFVAASGIGVIMMAFTFDALRAYLSLEGVIIGTAVFLFIVLMNLVVGNLLGKLHNQDFFDSRLEVLNNIILSNNLNWLVNQKYVQMIEMQADEVWAFAPELTYAIQPDSDIFKAIQVNLARGSRYKIFMPNTPETHRIIADYRRLHNFQPGQVQFVLVPHEEYVFHTIIVIYDPLSNNPHAIEWLPIDNLVAWLEMDKKHTGSMVGIGEVLIKRYLGDRAEDTSFVREIPRGTGKAVVIQQDE
;
A
#
# COMPACT_ATOMS: atom_id res chain seq x y z
N MET A 1 27.15 -29.53 -22.86
CA MET A 1 26.44 -30.40 -21.89
C MET A 1 26.55 -29.75 -20.52
N ASN A 2 25.56 -28.95 -20.13
CA ASN A 2 25.41 -28.47 -18.75
C ASN A 2 24.01 -28.90 -18.32
N GLY A 3 23.94 -29.87 -17.40
CA GLY A 3 22.70 -30.33 -16.82
C GLY A 3 22.22 -29.33 -15.77
N GLU A 4 21.07 -28.71 -16.03
CA GLU A 4 20.34 -27.96 -15.02
C GLU A 4 19.84 -28.93 -13.94
N GLN A 5 20.26 -28.70 -12.69
CA GLN A 5 19.62 -29.33 -11.54
C GLN A 5 18.25 -28.69 -11.29
N PRO A 6 17.22 -29.47 -10.94
CA PRO A 6 15.89 -28.92 -10.70
C PRO A 6 15.86 -28.16 -9.37
N LYS A 7 15.34 -26.92 -9.41
CA LYS A 7 15.02 -26.09 -8.24
C LYS A 7 14.16 -26.88 -7.25
N GLN A 8 14.73 -27.21 -6.09
CA GLN A 8 13.99 -27.76 -4.96
C GLN A 8 12.95 -26.74 -4.49
N ARG A 9 11.67 -27.10 -4.62
CA ARG A 9 10.53 -26.37 -4.10
C ARG A 9 10.65 -26.34 -2.57
N GLN A 10 10.90 -25.17 -1.98
CA GLN A 10 10.90 -25.03 -0.53
C GLN A 10 9.47 -25.29 -0.01
N GLU A 11 9.24 -26.50 0.50
CA GLU A 11 8.00 -26.84 1.18
C GLU A 11 7.86 -25.99 2.45
N SER A 12 6.65 -25.43 2.66
CA SER A 12 6.39 -24.57 3.82
C SER A 12 6.66 -25.33 5.12
N ILE A 13 7.17 -24.63 6.13
CA ILE A 13 7.51 -25.21 7.46
C ILE A 13 6.31 -25.99 8.03
N VAL A 14 5.09 -25.51 7.77
CA VAL A 14 3.84 -26.14 8.17
C VAL A 14 3.66 -27.53 7.55
N TYR A 15 3.97 -27.70 6.25
CA TYR A 15 3.89 -28.99 5.57
C TYR A 15 4.88 -30.01 6.15
N ARG A 16 6.12 -29.56 6.42
CA ARG A 16 7.19 -30.40 6.99
C ARG A 16 6.87 -30.86 8.42
N VAL A 17 6.22 -30.01 9.21
CA VAL A 17 5.80 -30.36 10.58
C VAL A 17 4.62 -31.34 10.55
N MET A 18 3.61 -31.09 9.72
CA MET A 18 2.43 -31.97 9.61
C MET A 18 2.75 -33.38 9.09
N HIS A 19 3.76 -33.51 8.23
CA HIS A 19 4.21 -34.81 7.71
C HIS A 19 5.37 -35.40 8.52
N SER A 20 5.76 -34.77 9.63
CA SER A 20 6.79 -35.35 10.49
C SER A 20 6.26 -36.64 11.13
N PRO A 21 7.04 -37.73 11.14
CA PRO A 21 6.62 -39.01 11.73
C PRO A 21 6.30 -38.87 13.22
N ILE A 22 6.91 -37.90 13.90
CA ILE A 22 6.64 -37.57 15.31
C ILE A 22 5.23 -36.98 15.47
N PHE A 23 4.83 -36.04 14.61
CA PHE A 23 3.50 -35.43 14.66
C PHE A 23 2.40 -36.44 14.31
N VAL A 24 2.62 -37.29 13.31
CA VAL A 24 1.69 -38.38 12.93
C VAL A 24 1.56 -39.40 14.07
N ALA A 25 2.66 -39.78 14.72
CA ALA A 25 2.62 -40.69 15.87
C ALA A 25 1.92 -40.06 17.08
N ALA A 26 2.21 -38.80 17.40
CA ALA A 26 1.59 -38.09 18.51
C ALA A 26 0.08 -37.88 18.31
N SER A 27 -0.34 -37.54 17.09
CA SER A 27 -1.78 -37.42 16.75
C SER A 27 -2.47 -38.78 16.79
N GLY A 28 -1.85 -39.85 16.29
CA GLY A 28 -2.38 -41.21 16.41
C GLY A 28 -2.57 -41.66 17.86
N ILE A 29 -1.57 -41.44 18.73
CA ILE A 29 -1.65 -41.74 20.16
C ILE A 29 -2.74 -40.88 20.83
N GLY A 30 -2.87 -39.61 20.44
CA GLY A 30 -3.92 -38.71 20.91
C GLY A 30 -5.33 -39.23 20.61
N VAL A 31 -5.58 -39.72 19.39
CA VAL A 31 -6.87 -40.29 19.00
C VAL A 31 -7.18 -41.56 19.79
N ILE A 32 -6.20 -42.43 20.01
CA ILE A 32 -6.37 -43.67 20.79
C ILE A 32 -6.70 -43.33 22.25
N MET A 33 -5.96 -42.40 22.87
CA MET A 33 -6.24 -41.92 24.23
C MET A 33 -7.64 -41.30 24.34
N MET A 34 -8.06 -40.53 23.33
CA MET A 34 -9.38 -39.92 23.27
C MET A 34 -10.49 -40.98 23.17
N ALA A 35 -10.28 -42.05 22.39
CA ALA A 35 -11.20 -43.17 22.27
C ALA A 35 -11.36 -43.93 23.59
N PHE A 36 -10.26 -44.23 24.30
CA PHE A 36 -10.30 -44.87 25.62
C PHE A 36 -10.98 -43.99 26.68
N THR A 37 -10.71 -42.69 26.64
CA THR A 37 -11.34 -41.73 27.56
C THR A 37 -12.84 -41.61 27.29
N PHE A 38 -13.25 -41.64 26.02
CA PHE A 38 -14.65 -41.63 25.61
C PHE A 38 -15.39 -42.90 26.05
N ASP A 39 -14.77 -44.07 25.91
CA ASP A 39 -15.36 -45.34 26.34
C ASP A 39 -15.50 -45.42 27.87
N ALA A 40 -14.50 -44.92 28.60
CA ALA A 40 -14.58 -44.77 30.05
C ALA A 40 -15.67 -43.77 30.47
N LEU A 41 -15.79 -42.62 29.81
CA LEU A 41 -16.84 -41.63 30.08
C LEU A 41 -18.24 -42.19 29.82
N ARG A 42 -18.42 -43.00 28.76
CA ARG A 42 -19.70 -43.63 28.41
C ARG A 42 -20.16 -44.66 29.45
N ALA A 43 -19.23 -45.27 30.19
CA ALA A 43 -19.55 -46.19 31.27
C ALA A 43 -20.14 -45.49 32.51
N TYR A 44 -19.87 -44.19 32.70
CA TYR A 44 -20.30 -43.41 33.87
C TYR A 44 -21.34 -42.33 33.56
N LEU A 45 -21.52 -41.94 32.29
CA LEU A 45 -22.45 -40.89 31.85
C LEU A 45 -23.52 -41.42 30.92
N SER A 46 -24.75 -40.92 31.09
CA SER A 46 -25.84 -41.16 30.14
C SER A 46 -25.51 -40.57 28.76
N LEU A 47 -26.16 -41.07 27.71
CA LEU A 47 -25.98 -40.59 26.33
C LEU A 47 -26.19 -39.07 26.21
N GLU A 48 -27.12 -38.52 26.99
CA GLU A 48 -27.37 -37.07 27.08
C GLU A 48 -26.16 -36.32 27.65
N GLY A 49 -25.49 -36.86 28.68
CA GLY A 49 -24.28 -36.28 29.26
C GLY A 49 -23.11 -36.22 28.27
N VAL A 50 -22.99 -37.23 27.40
CA VAL A 50 -21.96 -37.28 26.34
C VAL A 50 -22.21 -36.21 25.26
N ILE A 51 -23.47 -36.02 24.86
CA ILE A 51 -23.85 -35.00 23.87
C ILE A 51 -23.61 -33.60 24.43
N ILE A 52 -24.05 -33.33 25.67
CA ILE A 52 -23.84 -32.04 26.34
C ILE A 52 -22.34 -31.77 26.51
N GLY A 53 -21.57 -32.75 26.96
CA GLY A 53 -20.12 -32.63 27.11
C GLY A 53 -19.40 -32.31 25.79
N THR A 54 -19.81 -32.95 24.69
CA THR A 54 -19.25 -32.71 23.36
C THR A 54 -19.60 -31.30 22.85
N ALA A 55 -20.83 -30.84 23.06
CA ALA A 55 -21.25 -29.49 22.68
C ALA A 55 -20.48 -28.41 23.46
N VAL A 56 -20.28 -28.61 24.77
CA VAL A 56 -19.48 -27.71 25.61
C VAL A 56 -18.01 -27.71 25.17
N PHE A 57 -17.43 -28.87 24.85
CA PHE A 57 -16.07 -28.96 24.35
C PHE A 57 -15.89 -28.22 23.02
N LEU A 58 -16.79 -28.43 22.05
CA LEU A 58 -16.77 -27.71 20.78
C LEU A 58 -16.90 -26.20 20.97
N PHE A 59 -17.76 -25.78 21.89
CA PHE A 59 -17.91 -24.36 22.24
C PHE A 59 -16.61 -23.77 22.81
N ILE A 60 -15.93 -24.50 23.71
CA ILE A 60 -14.64 -24.08 24.28
C ILE A 60 -13.56 -24.00 23.19
N VAL A 61 -13.50 -24.95 22.27
CA VAL A 61 -12.54 -24.93 21.15
C VAL A 61 -12.80 -23.73 20.23
N LEU A 62 -14.07 -23.47 19.90
CA LEU A 62 -14.46 -22.33 19.08
C LEU A 62 -14.10 -21.00 19.77
N MET A 63 -14.38 -20.87 21.07
CA MET A 63 -14.00 -19.71 21.85
C MET A 63 -12.49 -19.49 21.89
N ASN A 64 -11.69 -20.54 22.07
CA ASN A 64 -10.23 -20.42 22.03
C ASN A 64 -9.71 -19.99 20.65
N LEU A 65 -10.32 -20.46 19.56
CA LEU A 65 -9.97 -20.00 18.20
C LEU A 65 -10.31 -18.53 17.97
N VAL A 66 -11.47 -18.06 18.45
CA VAL A 66 -11.88 -16.65 18.34
C VAL A 66 -10.98 -15.76 19.19
N VAL A 67 -10.76 -16.14 20.45
CA VAL A 67 -9.88 -15.41 21.39
C VAL A 67 -8.44 -15.40 20.87
N GLY A 68 -7.93 -16.52 20.35
CA GLY A 68 -6.59 -16.60 19.77
C GLY A 68 -6.42 -15.68 18.55
N ASN A 69 -7.43 -15.61 17.67
CA ASN A 69 -7.41 -14.67 16.54
C ASN A 69 -7.49 -13.21 16.98
N LEU A 70 -8.29 -12.88 18.00
CA LEU A 70 -8.38 -11.53 18.54
C LEU A 70 -7.09 -11.11 19.24
N LEU A 71 -6.52 -11.98 20.07
CA LEU A 71 -5.22 -11.75 20.72
C LEU A 71 -4.09 -11.65 19.70
N GLY A 72 -4.13 -12.42 18.61
CA GLY A 72 -3.16 -12.29 17.52
C GLY A 72 -3.23 -10.93 16.82
N LYS A 73 -4.44 -10.40 16.61
CA LYS A 73 -4.64 -9.05 16.07
C LYS A 73 -4.16 -7.96 17.04
N LEU A 74 -4.47 -8.10 18.33
CA LEU A 74 -4.06 -7.16 19.37
C LEU A 74 -2.54 -7.19 19.60
N HIS A 75 -1.93 -8.38 19.67
CA HIS A 75 -0.49 -8.51 19.84
C HIS A 75 0.29 -7.93 18.66
N ASN A 76 -0.23 -8.09 17.44
CA ASN A 76 0.31 -7.41 16.29
C ASN A 76 0.21 -5.88 16.47
N GLN A 77 -0.94 -5.35 16.88
CA GLN A 77 -1.13 -3.92 17.17
C GLN A 77 -0.18 -3.40 18.27
N ASP A 78 -0.06 -4.07 19.41
CA ASP A 78 0.86 -3.67 20.49
C ASP A 78 2.33 -3.78 20.07
N PHE A 79 2.68 -4.79 19.28
CA PHE A 79 4.00 -4.91 18.68
C PHE A 79 4.27 -3.77 17.68
N PHE A 80 3.24 -3.28 16.99
CA PHE A 80 3.36 -2.11 16.11
C PHE A 80 3.48 -0.81 16.90
N ASP A 81 2.67 -0.61 17.92
CA ASP A 81 2.67 0.59 18.75
C ASP A 81 4.00 0.74 19.49
N SER A 82 4.57 -0.36 20.01
CA SER A 82 5.90 -0.36 20.63
C SER A 82 7.03 -0.08 19.63
N ARG A 83 6.92 -0.50 18.36
CA ARG A 83 7.90 -0.16 17.31
C ARG A 83 7.77 1.30 16.86
N LEU A 84 6.54 1.81 16.77
CA LEU A 84 6.26 3.21 16.51
C LEU A 84 6.77 4.09 17.65
N GLU A 85 6.63 3.66 18.90
CA GLU A 85 7.15 4.35 20.07
C GLU A 85 8.69 4.37 20.06
N VAL A 86 9.36 3.27 19.73
CA VAL A 86 10.83 3.23 19.60
C VAL A 86 11.31 4.14 18.45
N LEU A 87 10.62 4.13 17.30
CA LEU A 87 10.90 5.04 16.20
C LEU A 87 10.69 6.50 16.62
N ASN A 88 9.56 6.81 17.26
CA ASN A 88 9.24 8.14 17.76
C ASN A 88 10.27 8.61 18.80
N ASN A 89 10.72 7.72 19.69
CA ASN A 89 11.76 8.01 20.67
C ASN A 89 13.13 8.27 20.01
N ILE A 90 13.49 7.55 18.94
CA ILE A 90 14.73 7.80 18.16
C ILE A 90 14.63 9.12 17.37
N ILE A 91 13.45 9.42 16.81
CA ILE A 91 13.13 10.63 16.05
C ILE A 91 13.20 11.86 16.97
N LEU A 92 12.53 11.81 18.12
CA LEU A 92 12.49 12.90 19.11
C LEU A 92 13.84 13.11 19.81
N SER A 93 14.59 12.04 20.11
CA SER A 93 15.92 12.15 20.74
C SER A 93 16.99 12.73 19.81
N ASN A 94 16.79 12.66 18.48
CA ASN A 94 17.71 13.19 17.48
C ASN A 94 17.19 14.44 16.72
N ASN A 95 16.05 15.01 17.14
CA ASN A 95 15.42 16.15 16.45
C ASN A 95 15.07 15.88 14.97
N LEU A 96 14.85 14.61 14.61
CA LEU A 96 14.54 14.14 13.25
C LEU A 96 13.03 14.07 13.00
N ASN A 97 12.22 14.97 13.57
CA ASN A 97 10.75 14.96 13.42
C ASN A 97 10.26 15.02 11.96
N TRP A 98 11.16 15.37 11.04
CA TRP A 98 10.92 15.38 9.60
C TRP A 98 11.09 14.00 8.96
N LEU A 99 11.80 13.04 9.57
CA LEU A 99 12.03 11.72 9.00
C LEU A 99 10.85 10.81 9.33
N VAL A 100 10.17 10.33 8.28
CA VAL A 100 9.01 9.45 8.40
C VAL A 100 9.25 8.12 7.68
N ASN A 101 8.58 7.07 8.15
CA ASN A 101 8.70 5.73 7.58
C ASN A 101 7.58 5.45 6.57
N GLN A 102 7.72 4.38 5.78
CA GLN A 102 6.74 4.01 4.76
C GLN A 102 5.33 3.70 5.33
N LYS A 103 5.22 3.27 6.59
CA LYS A 103 3.93 3.01 7.24
C LYS A 103 3.18 4.29 7.59
N TYR A 104 3.88 5.32 8.04
CA TYR A 104 3.32 6.65 8.24
C TYR A 104 2.80 7.23 6.91
N VAL A 105 3.58 7.10 5.84
CA VAL A 105 3.17 7.49 4.49
C VAL A 105 1.92 6.72 4.05
N GLN A 106 1.89 5.40 4.24
CA GLN A 106 0.71 4.56 3.97
C GLN A 106 -0.53 5.03 4.77
N MET A 107 -0.38 5.42 6.03
CA MET A 107 -1.48 5.89 6.87
C MET A 107 -2.06 7.21 6.35
N ILE A 108 -1.20 8.19 6.03
CA ILE A 108 -1.64 9.47 5.47
C ILE A 108 -2.26 9.27 4.10
N GLU A 109 -1.62 8.49 3.24
CA GLU A 109 -2.15 8.12 1.93
C GLU A 109 -3.58 7.59 2.10
N MET A 110 -3.79 6.53 2.89
CA MET A 110 -5.11 5.93 3.11
C MET A 110 -6.20 6.86 3.66
N GLN A 111 -5.82 8.01 4.22
CA GLN A 111 -6.75 9.00 4.75
C GLN A 111 -7.04 10.12 3.74
N ALA A 112 -6.16 10.39 2.79
CA ALA A 112 -6.24 11.53 1.87
C ALA A 112 -7.36 11.41 0.81
N ASP A 113 -8.14 12.47 0.67
CA ASP A 113 -9.20 12.59 -0.34
C ASP A 113 -8.63 13.04 -1.70
N GLU A 114 -7.57 13.85 -1.67
CA GLU A 114 -6.86 14.29 -2.87
C GLU A 114 -5.34 14.22 -2.68
N VAL A 115 -4.63 13.66 -3.67
CA VAL A 115 -3.18 13.44 -3.63
C VAL A 115 -2.53 14.04 -4.86
N TRP A 116 -1.51 14.88 -4.67
CA TRP A 116 -0.70 15.45 -5.74
C TRP A 116 0.71 14.89 -5.67
N ALA A 117 1.19 14.22 -6.71
CA ALA A 117 2.52 13.61 -6.74
C ALA A 117 3.39 14.23 -7.83
N PHE A 118 4.52 14.82 -7.46
CA PHE A 118 5.60 15.22 -8.35
C PHE A 118 6.59 14.06 -8.40
N ALA A 119 6.57 13.30 -9.48
CA ALA A 119 7.28 12.04 -9.55
C ALA A 119 7.96 11.89 -10.92
N PRO A 120 9.31 11.91 -11.01
CA PRO A 120 9.98 11.55 -12.25
C PRO A 120 9.73 10.07 -12.61
N GLU A 121 9.50 9.23 -11.60
CA GLU A 121 9.22 7.80 -11.70
C GLU A 121 8.11 7.39 -10.70
N LEU A 122 7.44 6.27 -10.96
CA LEU A 122 6.36 5.74 -10.09
C LEU A 122 6.73 4.42 -9.42
N THR A 123 8.01 4.21 -9.11
CA THR A 123 8.61 2.95 -8.63
C THR A 123 7.73 2.22 -7.60
N TYR A 124 7.40 2.88 -6.48
CA TYR A 124 6.60 2.27 -5.42
C TYR A 124 5.10 2.17 -5.72
N ALA A 125 4.61 2.96 -6.68
CA ALA A 125 3.22 2.97 -7.09
C ALA A 125 2.93 1.95 -8.21
N ILE A 126 3.94 1.30 -8.80
CA ILE A 126 3.77 0.22 -9.79
C ILE A 126 4.34 -1.13 -9.32
N GLN A 127 4.87 -1.20 -8.09
CA GLN A 127 5.37 -2.42 -7.45
C GLN A 127 4.27 -3.06 -6.59
N PRO A 128 3.67 -4.21 -6.98
CA PRO A 128 2.52 -4.79 -6.27
C PRO A 128 2.78 -5.21 -4.81
N ASP A 129 4.04 -5.46 -4.48
CA ASP A 129 4.52 -5.82 -3.14
C ASP A 129 4.68 -4.61 -2.21
N SER A 130 4.75 -3.39 -2.76
CA SER A 130 4.88 -2.14 -2.01
C SER A 130 3.64 -1.83 -1.16
N ASP A 131 3.87 -1.33 0.05
CA ASP A 131 2.79 -0.83 0.91
C ASP A 131 2.07 0.39 0.32
N ILE A 132 2.78 1.20 -0.47
CA ILE A 132 2.22 2.38 -1.15
C ILE A 132 1.29 1.93 -2.28
N PHE A 133 1.67 0.91 -3.04
CA PHE A 133 0.81 0.34 -4.09
C PHE A 133 -0.54 -0.10 -3.52
N LYS A 134 -0.53 -0.82 -2.40
CA LYS A 134 -1.76 -1.28 -1.72
C LYS A 134 -2.58 -0.10 -1.19
N ALA A 135 -1.92 0.92 -0.65
CA ALA A 135 -2.59 2.12 -0.15
C ALA A 135 -3.31 2.88 -1.29
N ILE A 136 -2.64 3.07 -2.43
CA ILE A 136 -3.24 3.66 -3.64
C ILE A 136 -4.46 2.87 -4.09
N GLN A 137 -4.39 1.53 -4.14
CA GLN A 137 -5.54 0.72 -4.54
C GLN A 137 -6.76 0.91 -3.62
N VAL A 138 -6.53 0.95 -2.31
CA VAL A 138 -7.61 1.19 -1.32
C VAL A 138 -8.20 2.59 -1.51
N ASN A 139 -7.37 3.59 -1.74
CA ASN A 139 -7.80 4.96 -1.97
C ASN A 139 -8.60 5.17 -3.25
N LEU A 140 -8.12 4.61 -4.36
CA LEU A 140 -8.83 4.68 -5.64
C LEU A 140 -10.21 4.01 -5.54
N ALA A 141 -10.29 2.88 -4.83
CA ALA A 141 -11.55 2.21 -4.54
C ALA A 141 -12.50 3.04 -3.66
N ARG A 142 -11.94 3.86 -2.74
CA ARG A 142 -12.71 4.77 -1.88
C ARG A 142 -13.24 6.00 -2.60
N GLY A 143 -12.62 6.40 -3.71
CA GLY A 143 -13.02 7.60 -4.44
C GLY A 143 -11.95 8.69 -4.53
N SER A 144 -10.77 8.49 -3.92
CA SER A 144 -9.73 9.52 -3.84
C SER A 144 -9.24 9.96 -5.22
N ARG A 145 -8.88 11.25 -5.34
CA ARG A 145 -8.40 11.85 -6.58
C ARG A 145 -6.88 12.01 -6.57
N TYR A 146 -6.25 11.76 -7.71
CA TYR A 146 -4.81 11.83 -7.89
C TYR A 146 -4.47 12.78 -9.05
N LYS A 147 -3.51 13.69 -8.80
CA LYS A 147 -2.85 14.47 -9.84
C LYS A 147 -1.37 14.13 -9.82
N ILE A 148 -0.86 13.55 -10.91
CA ILE A 148 0.51 13.07 -10.99
C ILE A 148 1.26 13.90 -12.03
N PHE A 149 2.20 14.72 -11.56
CA PHE A 149 3.07 15.56 -12.37
C PHE A 149 4.34 14.78 -12.73
N MET A 150 4.60 14.64 -14.03
CA MET A 150 5.75 13.87 -14.53
C MET A 150 6.41 14.58 -15.71
N PRO A 151 7.72 14.38 -15.96
CA PRO A 151 8.39 14.93 -17.13
C PRO A 151 7.87 14.25 -18.41
N ASN A 152 7.68 14.99 -19.50
CA ASN A 152 7.20 14.45 -20.77
C ASN A 152 8.34 13.76 -21.53
N THR A 153 8.62 12.52 -21.14
CA THR A 153 9.63 11.65 -21.76
C THR A 153 9.01 10.35 -22.27
N PRO A 154 9.61 9.67 -23.26
CA PRO A 154 9.14 8.36 -23.72
C PRO A 154 9.03 7.30 -22.62
N GLU A 155 9.90 7.38 -21.61
CA GLU A 155 9.87 6.48 -20.45
C GLU A 155 8.65 6.71 -19.57
N THR A 156 8.31 7.97 -19.31
CA THR A 156 7.11 8.36 -18.56
C THR A 156 5.83 7.81 -19.18
N HIS A 157 5.71 7.80 -20.51
CA HIS A 157 4.55 7.22 -21.19
C HIS A 157 4.40 5.71 -20.92
N ARG A 158 5.52 4.98 -20.81
CA ARG A 158 5.50 3.55 -20.42
C ARG A 158 5.06 3.39 -18.97
N ILE A 159 5.59 4.21 -18.07
CA ILE A 159 5.22 4.21 -16.64
C ILE A 159 3.71 4.47 -16.47
N ILE A 160 3.15 5.42 -17.21
CA ILE A 160 1.71 5.73 -17.18
C ILE A 160 0.88 4.53 -17.67
N ALA A 161 1.33 3.87 -18.75
CA ALA A 161 0.65 2.68 -19.25
C ALA A 161 0.66 1.53 -18.22
N ASP A 162 1.80 1.32 -17.53
CA ASP A 162 1.89 0.33 -16.46
C ASP A 162 1.02 0.70 -15.25
N TYR A 163 1.01 1.97 -14.84
CA TYR A 163 0.13 2.43 -13.77
C TYR A 163 -1.35 2.14 -14.10
N ARG A 164 -1.79 2.48 -15.31
CA ARG A 164 -3.16 2.23 -15.79
C ARG A 164 -3.49 0.73 -15.88
N ARG A 165 -2.51 -0.11 -16.15
CA ARG A 165 -2.68 -1.57 -16.23
C ARG A 165 -2.80 -2.21 -14.85
N LEU A 166 -2.10 -1.65 -13.85
CA LEU A 166 -2.00 -2.22 -12.50
C LEU A 166 -3.07 -1.70 -11.54
N HIS A 167 -3.61 -0.50 -11.79
CA HIS A 167 -4.64 0.12 -10.96
C HIS A 167 -5.97 0.23 -11.68
N ASN A 168 -7.05 -0.08 -10.97
CA ASN A 168 -8.42 0.15 -11.43
C ASN A 168 -8.94 1.45 -10.82
N PHE A 169 -9.37 2.39 -11.66
CA PHE A 169 -9.93 3.67 -11.22
C PHE A 169 -10.95 4.19 -12.24
N GLN A 170 -11.87 5.01 -11.74
CA GLN A 170 -12.92 5.66 -12.53
C GLN A 170 -12.34 6.80 -13.38
N PRO A 171 -13.01 7.15 -14.50
CA PRO A 171 -12.65 8.31 -15.30
C PRO A 171 -12.57 9.59 -14.44
N GLY A 172 -11.50 10.37 -14.61
CA GLY A 172 -11.28 11.62 -13.88
C GLY A 172 -10.69 11.48 -12.47
N GLN A 173 -10.62 10.27 -11.90
CA GLN A 173 -9.97 10.07 -10.58
C GLN A 173 -8.46 10.27 -10.63
N VAL A 174 -7.80 9.81 -11.68
CA VAL A 174 -6.34 9.96 -11.85
C VAL A 174 -6.06 10.82 -13.07
N GLN A 175 -5.35 11.93 -12.86
CA GLN A 175 -4.94 12.86 -13.89
C GLN A 175 -3.42 12.93 -13.97
N PHE A 176 -2.87 12.68 -15.15
CA PHE A 176 -1.43 12.81 -15.41
C PHE A 176 -1.14 14.16 -16.06
N VAL A 177 -0.32 14.97 -15.41
CA VAL A 177 0.12 16.29 -15.89
C VAL A 177 1.54 16.14 -16.43
N LEU A 178 1.66 16.08 -17.75
CA LEU A 178 2.95 15.96 -18.42
C LEU A 178 3.60 17.33 -18.60
N VAL A 179 4.67 17.57 -17.86
CA VAL A 179 5.45 18.82 -17.89
C VAL A 179 6.60 18.64 -18.90
N PRO A 180 6.88 19.60 -19.79
CA PRO A 180 8.07 19.56 -20.65
C PRO A 180 9.34 19.24 -19.84
N HIS A 181 10.18 18.35 -20.37
CA HIS A 181 11.35 17.86 -19.64
C HIS A 181 12.30 19.00 -19.22
N GLU A 182 12.41 20.05 -20.04
CA GLU A 182 13.25 21.22 -19.74
C GLU A 182 12.71 22.07 -18.58
N GLU A 183 11.41 21.96 -18.26
CA GLU A 183 10.74 22.70 -17.19
C GLU A 183 10.57 21.87 -15.91
N TYR A 184 10.80 20.55 -15.97
CA TYR A 184 10.60 19.66 -14.85
C TYR A 184 11.84 19.63 -13.93
N VAL A 185 11.72 20.26 -12.76
CA VAL A 185 12.84 20.48 -11.82
C VAL A 185 12.93 19.48 -10.67
N PHE A 186 11.96 18.56 -10.55
CA PHE A 186 11.90 17.60 -9.46
C PHE A 186 12.75 16.37 -9.78
N HIS A 187 13.74 16.08 -8.96
CA HIS A 187 14.64 14.92 -9.14
C HIS A 187 14.28 13.75 -8.20
N THR A 188 13.44 14.02 -7.21
CA THR A 188 12.92 13.08 -6.20
C THR A 188 11.40 12.97 -6.35
N ILE A 189 10.79 12.06 -5.59
CA ILE A 189 9.34 11.91 -5.52
C ILE A 189 8.84 12.77 -4.36
N ILE A 190 7.96 13.73 -4.64
CA ILE A 190 7.29 14.54 -3.61
C ILE A 190 5.79 14.30 -3.72
N VAL A 191 5.16 13.91 -2.63
CA VAL A 191 3.71 13.65 -2.57
C VAL A 191 3.08 14.62 -1.58
N ILE A 192 2.04 15.33 -2.02
CA ILE A 192 1.22 16.21 -1.20
C ILE A 192 -0.14 15.54 -0.99
N TYR A 193 -0.52 15.39 0.27
CA TYR A 193 -1.80 14.87 0.71
C TYR A 193 -2.71 16.03 1.13
N ASP A 194 -3.94 15.99 0.64
CA ASP A 194 -5.00 16.98 0.85
C ASP A 194 -4.55 18.43 0.61
N PRO A 195 -4.04 18.74 -0.59
CA PRO A 195 -3.38 20.02 -0.90
C PRO A 195 -4.28 21.25 -0.73
N LEU A 196 -5.61 21.07 -0.85
CA LEU A 196 -6.61 22.13 -0.71
C LEU A 196 -7.28 22.16 0.68
N SER A 197 -6.81 21.34 1.62
CA SER A 197 -7.32 21.31 2.99
C SER A 197 -6.69 22.40 3.87
N ASN A 198 -7.19 22.53 5.10
CA ASN A 198 -6.60 23.43 6.09
C ASN A 198 -5.23 22.97 6.61
N ASN A 199 -4.86 21.70 6.39
CA ASN A 199 -3.62 21.13 6.89
C ASN A 199 -3.02 20.14 5.87
N PRO A 200 -2.49 20.63 4.74
CA PRO A 200 -1.83 19.77 3.76
C PRO A 200 -0.55 19.18 4.35
N HIS A 201 -0.19 17.98 3.89
CA HIS A 201 1.06 17.31 4.24
C HIS A 201 1.87 17.05 2.98
N ALA A 202 3.12 17.51 2.91
CA ALA A 202 4.03 17.15 1.81
C ALA A 202 5.13 16.23 2.33
N ILE A 203 5.36 15.12 1.61
CA ILE A 203 6.34 14.11 1.96
C ILE A 203 7.23 13.83 0.75
N GLU A 204 8.54 13.93 0.94
CA GLU A 204 9.55 13.66 -0.08
C GLU A 204 10.23 12.30 0.16
N TRP A 205 10.40 11.52 -0.90
CA TRP A 205 11.21 10.32 -0.88
C TRP A 205 12.70 10.66 -1.03
N LEU A 206 13.53 10.05 -0.19
CA LEU A 206 14.98 10.19 -0.28
C LEU A 206 15.59 8.96 -0.98
N PRO A 207 16.29 9.15 -2.12
CA PRO A 207 16.93 8.06 -2.85
C PRO A 207 18.25 7.65 -2.17
N ILE A 208 18.16 6.85 -1.10
CA ILE A 208 19.31 6.32 -0.37
C ILE A 208 19.45 4.82 -0.67
N ASP A 209 20.61 4.40 -1.17
CA ASP A 209 20.88 3.05 -1.74
C ASP A 209 20.61 1.85 -0.80
N ASN A 210 20.30 2.07 0.48
CA ASN A 210 19.99 1.00 1.45
C ASN A 210 18.92 1.38 2.48
N LEU A 211 18.18 2.48 2.27
CA LEU A 211 17.17 2.93 3.22
C LEU A 211 16.00 3.58 2.49
N VAL A 212 14.80 3.01 2.65
CA VAL A 212 13.56 3.67 2.23
C VAL A 212 13.21 4.71 3.29
N ALA A 213 13.66 5.94 3.06
CA ALA A 213 13.42 7.08 3.94
C ALA A 213 12.51 8.11 3.27
N TRP A 214 11.65 8.72 4.08
CA TRP A 214 10.75 9.77 3.66
C TRP A 214 10.92 10.98 4.56
N LEU A 215 10.77 12.19 4.01
CA LEU A 215 10.90 13.44 4.71
C LEU A 215 9.57 14.19 4.65
N GLU A 216 8.91 14.36 5.80
CA GLU A 216 7.78 15.28 5.93
C GLU A 216 8.28 16.72 5.99
N MET A 217 7.79 17.53 5.06
CA MET A 217 8.14 18.94 4.94
C MET A 217 7.41 19.79 5.98
N ASP A 218 8.05 20.90 6.39
CA ASP A 218 7.36 21.88 7.22
C ASP A 218 6.22 22.58 6.47
N LYS A 219 5.35 23.28 7.21
CA LYS A 219 4.17 23.97 6.65
C LYS A 219 4.52 24.98 5.55
N LYS A 220 5.66 25.64 5.63
CA LYS A 220 6.08 26.66 4.65
C LYS A 220 6.48 26.00 3.34
N HIS A 221 7.26 24.92 3.42
CA HIS A 221 7.67 24.14 2.26
C HIS A 221 6.46 23.45 1.62
N THR A 222 5.58 22.85 2.43
CA THR A 222 4.31 22.27 1.95
C THR A 222 3.47 23.29 1.20
N GLY A 223 3.26 24.48 1.77
CA GLY A 223 2.50 25.55 1.08
C GLY A 223 3.16 26.01 -0.22
N SER A 224 4.50 26.04 -0.27
CA SER A 224 5.23 26.37 -1.51
C SER A 224 5.03 25.30 -2.58
N MET A 225 5.05 24.02 -2.19
CA MET A 225 4.82 22.89 -3.09
C MET A 225 3.38 22.85 -3.63
N VAL A 226 2.39 23.17 -2.79
CA VAL A 226 1.00 23.35 -3.22
C VAL A 226 0.91 24.47 -4.27
N GLY A 227 1.52 25.63 -4.00
CA GLY A 227 1.54 26.75 -4.94
C GLY A 227 2.18 26.39 -6.29
N ILE A 228 3.27 25.62 -6.29
CA ILE A 228 3.87 25.11 -7.54
C ILE A 228 2.88 24.20 -8.28
N GLY A 229 2.21 23.28 -7.57
CA GLY A 229 1.19 22.41 -8.13
C GLY A 229 0.05 23.18 -8.79
N GLU A 230 -0.46 24.21 -8.13
CA GLU A 230 -1.50 25.09 -8.69
C GLU A 230 -1.03 25.80 -9.97
N VAL A 231 0.21 26.28 -10.00
CA VAL A 231 0.81 26.92 -11.18
C VAL A 231 0.89 25.92 -12.34
N LEU A 232 1.35 24.69 -12.09
CA LEU A 232 1.44 23.66 -13.12
C LEU A 232 0.06 23.22 -13.61
N ILE A 233 -0.92 23.05 -12.72
CA ILE A 233 -2.32 22.76 -13.07
C ILE A 233 -2.85 23.86 -13.98
N LYS A 234 -2.73 25.12 -13.56
CA LYS A 234 -3.21 26.25 -14.37
C LYS A 234 -2.51 26.33 -15.73
N ARG A 235 -1.20 26.09 -15.77
CA ARG A 235 -0.40 26.16 -17.01
C ARG A 235 -0.73 25.04 -17.99
N TYR A 236 -0.89 23.81 -17.52
CA TYR A 236 -0.97 22.63 -18.40
C TYR A 236 -2.38 22.03 -18.53
N LEU A 237 -3.25 22.23 -17.54
CA LEU A 237 -4.66 21.82 -17.58
C LEU A 237 -5.60 22.98 -17.93
N GLY A 238 -5.28 24.22 -17.55
CA GLY A 238 -6.16 25.39 -17.75
C GLY A 238 -7.45 25.33 -16.93
N ASP A 239 -8.48 26.09 -17.32
CA ASP A 239 -9.80 26.13 -16.63
C ASP A 239 -10.70 24.91 -16.93
N ARG A 240 -10.22 23.93 -17.69
CA ARG A 240 -10.98 22.74 -18.13
C ARG A 240 -10.66 21.54 -17.24
N ALA A 241 -10.79 21.71 -15.93
CA ALA A 241 -10.58 20.65 -14.94
C ALA A 241 -11.65 19.54 -14.98
N GLU A 242 -12.70 19.73 -15.78
CA GLU A 242 -13.74 18.75 -16.03
C GLU A 242 -13.44 18.03 -17.36
N ASP A 243 -13.10 16.75 -17.25
CA ASP A 243 -13.38 15.73 -18.28
C ASP A 243 -12.29 15.36 -19.32
N THR A 244 -11.02 15.21 -18.94
CA THR A 244 -10.03 14.61 -19.86
C THR A 244 -9.40 13.32 -19.32
N SER A 245 -10.01 12.20 -19.72
CA SER A 245 -9.39 10.86 -19.82
C SER A 245 -8.29 10.77 -20.91
N PHE A 246 -7.97 11.89 -21.57
CA PHE A 246 -7.00 11.96 -22.65
C PHE A 246 -5.70 12.64 -22.19
N VAL A 247 -4.59 11.93 -22.41
CA VAL A 247 -3.23 12.49 -22.34
C VAL A 247 -3.18 13.66 -23.31
N ARG A 248 -2.98 14.88 -22.82
CA ARG A 248 -2.75 16.05 -23.67
C ARG A 248 -1.29 16.04 -24.10
N GLU A 249 -1.02 15.53 -25.30
CA GLU A 249 0.26 15.77 -25.96
C GLU A 249 0.35 17.25 -26.31
N ILE A 250 1.28 17.97 -25.67
CA ILE A 250 1.67 19.31 -26.10
C ILE A 250 2.61 19.12 -27.30
N PRO A 251 2.29 19.65 -28.50
CA PRO A 251 3.14 19.47 -29.67
C PRO A 251 4.50 20.12 -29.40
N ARG A 252 5.58 19.31 -29.50
CA ARG A 252 6.94 19.83 -29.54
C ARG A 252 7.08 20.71 -30.78
N GLY A 253 7.70 21.87 -30.60
CA GLY A 253 7.74 22.96 -31.57
C GLY A 253 8.02 22.51 -33.01
N THR A 254 7.11 22.88 -33.91
CA THR A 254 7.45 23.17 -35.29
C THR A 254 6.89 24.54 -35.61
N GLY A 255 7.77 25.50 -35.87
CA GLY A 255 7.41 26.88 -36.16
C GLY A 255 6.71 27.03 -37.51
N LYS A 256 5.42 26.67 -37.59
CA LYS A 256 4.48 27.12 -38.62
C LYS A 256 3.09 27.28 -38.02
N ALA A 257 2.51 28.46 -38.21
CA ALA A 257 1.16 28.80 -37.77
C ALA A 257 0.12 27.92 -38.48
N VAL A 258 -0.83 27.38 -37.73
CA VAL A 258 -2.09 26.86 -38.27
C VAL A 258 -3.18 27.82 -37.82
N VAL A 259 -3.68 28.61 -38.78
CA VAL A 259 -4.91 29.37 -38.63
C VAL A 259 -6.05 28.35 -38.71
N ILE A 260 -6.86 28.24 -37.66
CA ILE A 260 -8.16 27.56 -37.75
C ILE A 260 -9.19 28.67 -37.93
N GLN A 261 -9.72 28.76 -39.15
CA GLN A 261 -10.92 29.55 -39.46
C GLN A 261 -12.08 29.03 -38.61
N GLN A 262 -12.75 29.95 -37.91
CA GLN A 262 -14.10 29.74 -37.42
C GLN A 262 -15.01 29.69 -38.64
N ASP A 263 -15.62 28.53 -38.89
CA ASP A 263 -16.86 28.47 -39.67
C ASP A 263 -18.04 28.59 -38.70
N GLU A 264 -19.02 29.39 -39.13
CA GLU A 264 -20.24 29.84 -38.45
C GLU A 264 -21.13 28.70 -37.90
#